data_AF-A0A8H9L7D0-F1
#
_entry.id   AF-A0A8H9L7D0-F1
#
_cell.length_a   1.000
_cell.length_b   1.000
_cell.length_c   1.000
_cell.angle_alpha   90.00
_cell.angle_beta   90.00
_cell.angle_gamma   90.00
#
_symmetry.space_group_name_H-M   'P 1'
#
loop_
_entity.id
_entity.type
_entity.pdbx_description
1 polymer ?
#
loop_
_entity_poly.entity_id
_entity_poly.type
_entity_poly.pdbx_seq_one_letter_code
_entity_poly.pdbx_strand_id
1 'polypeptide(L)'
;MSPTWTEQELILVYDLFLRSGRRTLSPRNKEVQALSAYLRALPWHDDHSETFRNAAGTATKLRQLKSYEEELEPVGMSIHRGAQALARRYRDQPQEVHRLAAAIRADVTARLAPPLPDDHAATEGARHLVVHEQVERDRGLVDRKLSQVRAAKGQLACEVCGFDFERTYGALGRDFAECHHLLPLGSGGPRETRLEDLAVVCANCHRMLHRRSPPLSVADLRARLVRP
;
A
#
# COMPACT_ATOMS: atom_id res chain seq x y z
N MET A 1 -6.69 -18.22 13.32
CA MET A 1 -5.73 -17.09 13.30
C MET A 1 -6.54 -15.80 13.35
N SER A 2 -6.15 -14.81 14.15
CA SER A 2 -6.90 -13.54 14.20
C SER A 2 -6.73 -12.78 12.87
N PRO A 3 -7.80 -12.25 12.27
CA PRO A 3 -7.72 -11.54 11.00
C PRO A 3 -6.84 -10.28 11.10
N THR A 4 -5.86 -10.17 10.19
CA THR A 4 -4.85 -9.10 10.16
C THR A 4 -5.51 -7.72 10.04
N TRP A 5 -5.16 -6.78 10.92
CA TRP A 5 -5.62 -5.39 10.84
C TRP A 5 -4.77 -4.59 9.86
N THR A 6 -5.40 -3.95 8.89
CA THR A 6 -4.80 -3.03 7.93
C THR A 6 -4.52 -1.67 8.56
N GLU A 7 -3.62 -0.91 7.94
CA GLU A 7 -3.28 0.43 8.41
C GLU A 7 -4.48 1.39 8.39
N GLN A 8 -5.33 1.35 7.36
CA GLN A 8 -6.54 2.17 7.27
C GLN A 8 -7.53 1.89 8.41
N GLU A 9 -7.76 0.61 8.74
CA GLU A 9 -8.63 0.26 9.87
C GLU A 9 -8.05 0.74 11.19
N LEU A 10 -6.73 0.64 11.37
CA LEU A 10 -6.07 1.14 12.57
C LEU A 10 -6.09 2.67 12.67
N ILE A 11 -6.01 3.40 11.55
CA ILE A 11 -6.19 4.85 11.51
C ILE A 11 -7.60 5.23 11.99
N LEU A 12 -8.64 4.51 11.56
CA LEU A 12 -10.02 4.76 12.02
C LEU A 12 -10.20 4.47 13.52
N VAL A 13 -9.53 3.44 14.04
CA VAL A 13 -9.50 3.16 15.48
C VAL A 13 -8.73 4.25 16.23
N TYR A 14 -7.63 4.74 15.69
CA TYR A 14 -6.81 5.77 16.31
C TYR A 14 -7.53 7.13 16.33
N ASP A 15 -8.25 7.47 15.26
CA ASP A 15 -9.14 8.64 15.23
C ASP A 15 -10.18 8.59 16.36
N LEU A 16 -10.82 7.43 16.58
CA LEU A 16 -11.74 7.26 17.71
C LEU A 16 -11.03 7.43 19.07
N PHE A 17 -9.83 6.86 19.22
CA PHE A 17 -9.04 7.01 20.45
C PHE A 17 -8.68 8.48 20.74
N LEU A 18 -8.31 9.25 19.72
CA LEU A 18 -7.98 10.67 19.88
C LEU A 18 -9.23 11.50 20.19
N ARG A 19 -10.34 11.27 19.47
CA ARG A 19 -11.63 11.96 19.71
C ARG A 19 -12.21 11.68 21.09
N SER A 20 -11.94 10.50 21.64
CA SER A 20 -12.37 10.18 23.01
C SER A 20 -11.55 10.90 24.09
N GLY A 21 -10.54 11.69 23.71
CA GLY A 21 -9.58 12.31 24.62
C GLY A 21 -8.56 11.31 25.15
N ARG A 22 -8.07 10.40 24.29
CA ARG A 22 -7.12 9.32 24.62
C ARG A 22 -7.64 8.37 25.71
N ARG A 23 -8.96 8.23 25.81
CA ARG A 23 -9.61 7.30 26.74
C ARG A 23 -9.88 5.98 26.04
N THR A 24 -9.54 4.88 26.71
CA THR A 24 -9.97 3.55 26.27
C THR A 24 -11.46 3.39 26.52
N LEU A 25 -12.20 3.01 25.48
CA LEU A 25 -13.64 2.80 25.54
C LEU A 25 -13.95 1.30 25.67
N SER A 26 -15.01 0.98 26.40
CA SER A 26 -15.45 -0.41 26.56
C SER A 26 -16.11 -0.93 25.27
N PRO A 27 -16.17 -2.26 25.05
CA PRO A 27 -16.89 -2.83 23.91
C PRO A 27 -18.38 -2.45 23.88
N ARG A 28 -19.00 -2.09 25.01
CA ARG A 28 -20.41 -1.68 25.08
C ARG A 28 -20.63 -0.21 24.73
N ASN A 29 -19.57 0.57 24.56
CA ASN A 29 -19.68 1.98 24.21
C ASN A 29 -20.26 2.15 22.80
N LYS A 30 -21.19 3.11 22.63
CA LYS A 30 -21.90 3.34 21.36
C LYS A 30 -20.97 3.70 20.20
N GLU A 31 -19.90 4.45 20.45
CA GLU A 31 -18.92 4.82 19.41
C GLU A 31 -18.07 3.63 18.98
N VAL A 32 -17.71 2.75 19.92
CA VAL A 32 -17.00 1.50 19.61
C VAL A 32 -17.89 0.56 18.79
N GLN A 33 -19.17 0.47 19.14
CA GLN A 33 -20.17 -0.32 18.39
C GLN A 33 -20.37 0.24 16.98
N ALA A 34 -20.51 1.56 16.85
CA ALA A 34 -20.64 2.22 15.55
C ALA A 34 -19.40 2.02 14.67
N LEU A 35 -18.20 2.16 15.24
CA LEU A 35 -16.96 1.91 14.51
C LEU A 35 -16.84 0.44 14.10
N SER A 36 -17.19 -0.49 14.98
CA SER A 36 -17.19 -1.93 14.67
C SER A 36 -18.14 -2.24 13.51
N ALA A 37 -19.36 -1.71 13.52
CA ALA A 37 -20.31 -1.88 12.43
C ALA A 37 -19.76 -1.29 11.12
N TYR A 38 -19.16 -0.10 11.18
CA TYR A 38 -18.53 0.54 10.02
C TYR A 38 -17.39 -0.30 9.44
N LEU A 39 -16.46 -0.79 10.27
CA LEU A 39 -15.33 -1.61 9.84
C LEU A 39 -15.79 -2.92 9.19
N ARG A 40 -16.87 -3.53 9.71
CA ARG A 40 -17.45 -4.76 9.15
C ARG A 40 -18.16 -4.54 7.81
N ALA A 41 -18.58 -3.31 7.52
CA ALA A 41 -19.28 -2.95 6.29
C ALA A 41 -18.34 -2.49 5.15
N LEU A 42 -17.02 -2.50 5.36
CA LEU A 42 -16.08 -2.08 4.34
C LEU A 42 -16.08 -3.05 3.14
N PRO A 43 -16.05 -2.56 1.89
CA PRO A 43 -16.34 -3.35 0.68
C PRO A 43 -15.20 -4.31 0.25
N TRP A 44 -14.10 -4.36 0.97
CA TRP A 44 -12.91 -5.16 0.65
C TRP A 44 -12.63 -6.28 1.66
N HIS A 45 -13.62 -6.63 2.49
CA HIS A 45 -13.54 -7.75 3.40
C HIS A 45 -14.48 -8.88 2.98
N ASP A 46 -13.91 -10.07 2.82
CA ASP A 46 -14.66 -11.29 2.54
C ASP A 46 -15.04 -12.06 3.83
N ASP A 47 -14.53 -11.63 5.00
CA ASP A 47 -14.79 -12.26 6.30
C ASP A 47 -15.97 -11.59 7.02
N HIS A 48 -17.06 -12.33 7.17
CA HIS A 48 -18.26 -11.88 7.86
C HIS A 48 -18.46 -12.54 9.24
N SER A 49 -17.46 -13.30 9.73
CA SER A 49 -17.55 -13.99 11.03
C SER A 49 -17.82 -13.04 12.19
N GLU A 50 -18.49 -13.50 13.23
CA GLU A 50 -18.81 -12.67 14.42
C GLU A 50 -17.57 -12.18 15.18
N THR A 51 -16.42 -12.82 14.93
CA THR A 51 -15.14 -12.44 15.53
C THR A 51 -14.40 -11.36 14.73
N PHE A 52 -14.77 -11.16 13.46
CA PHE A 52 -14.14 -10.17 12.58
C PHE A 52 -14.53 -8.74 12.96
N ARG A 53 -13.53 -7.89 13.25
CA ARG A 53 -13.72 -6.44 13.55
C ARG A 53 -14.86 -6.12 14.52
N ASN A 54 -15.12 -7.03 15.46
CA ASN A 54 -16.18 -6.84 16.44
C ASN A 54 -15.79 -5.80 17.50
N ALA A 55 -16.76 -5.40 18.32
CA ALA A 55 -16.55 -4.36 19.34
C ALA A 55 -15.46 -4.74 20.36
N ALA A 56 -15.31 -6.02 20.70
CA ALA A 56 -14.27 -6.49 21.61
C ALA A 56 -12.86 -6.35 21.00
N GLY A 57 -12.70 -6.72 19.72
CA GLY A 57 -11.46 -6.52 18.97
C GLY A 57 -11.11 -5.05 18.83
N THR A 58 -12.09 -4.21 18.49
CA THR A 58 -11.94 -2.75 18.38
C THR A 58 -11.50 -2.13 19.70
N ALA A 59 -12.16 -2.46 20.81
CA ALA A 59 -11.77 -1.99 22.14
C ALA A 59 -10.36 -2.47 22.54
N THR A 60 -9.95 -3.67 22.11
CA THR A 60 -8.59 -4.18 22.33
C THR A 60 -7.57 -3.34 21.59
N LYS A 61 -7.86 -2.90 20.36
CA LYS A 61 -7.00 -1.97 19.62
C LYS A 61 -6.88 -0.61 20.28
N LEU A 62 -7.96 -0.07 20.84
CA LEU A 62 -7.91 1.16 21.65
C LEU A 62 -6.97 1.02 22.85
N ARG A 63 -7.04 -0.11 23.58
CA ARG A 63 -6.13 -0.37 24.71
C ARG A 63 -4.67 -0.48 24.27
N GLN A 64 -4.40 -1.16 23.16
CA GLN A 64 -3.06 -1.26 22.59
C GLN A 64 -2.48 0.11 22.23
N LEU A 65 -3.27 0.95 21.53
CA LEU A 65 -2.86 2.32 21.18
C LEU A 65 -2.53 3.15 22.42
N LYS A 66 -3.35 3.07 23.48
CA LYS A 66 -3.06 3.74 24.75
C LYS A 66 -1.72 3.32 25.33
N SER A 67 -1.45 2.01 25.44
CA SER A 67 -0.17 1.51 25.93
C SER A 67 1.01 2.03 25.10
N TYR A 68 0.85 2.08 23.76
CA TYR A 68 1.92 2.57 22.88
C TYR A 68 2.14 4.09 22.94
N GLU A 69 1.09 4.89 23.16
CA GLU A 69 1.25 6.33 23.42
C GLU A 69 1.95 6.60 24.76
N GLU A 70 1.63 5.81 25.80
CA GLU A 70 2.22 5.93 27.15
C GLU A 70 3.59 5.25 27.28
N GLU A 71 4.14 4.69 26.19
CA GLU A 71 5.39 3.92 26.17
C GLU A 71 5.42 2.72 27.11
N LEU A 72 4.24 2.19 27.44
CA LEU A 72 4.07 1.02 28.27
C LEU A 72 4.05 -0.25 27.42
N GLU A 73 4.65 -1.33 27.94
CA GLU A 73 4.41 -2.64 27.38
C GLU A 73 2.93 -3.03 27.56
N PRO A 74 2.23 -3.52 26.52
CA PRO A 74 0.84 -3.95 26.65
C PRO A 74 0.75 -5.18 27.55
N VAL A 75 0.43 -4.97 28.83
CA VAL A 75 0.30 -6.05 29.81
C VAL A 75 -0.79 -7.03 29.37
N GLY A 76 -0.43 -8.32 29.25
CA GLY A 76 -1.35 -9.41 28.92
C GLY A 76 -1.88 -9.39 27.48
N MET A 77 -1.26 -8.66 26.56
CA MET A 77 -1.72 -8.55 25.16
C MET A 77 -0.58 -8.79 24.16
N SER A 78 -0.85 -9.51 23.08
CA SER A 78 0.12 -9.68 21.98
C SER A 78 0.41 -8.34 21.31
N ILE A 79 1.70 -8.03 21.08
CA ILE A 79 2.14 -6.80 20.43
C ILE A 79 1.60 -6.74 19.00
N HIS A 80 0.95 -5.64 18.64
CA HIS A 80 0.49 -5.37 17.29
C HIS A 80 1.37 -4.33 16.61
N ARG A 81 2.37 -4.79 15.86
CA ARG A 81 3.41 -3.92 15.25
C ARG A 81 2.84 -2.76 14.43
N GLY A 82 1.76 -2.98 13.67
CA GLY A 82 1.11 -1.90 12.90
C GLY A 82 0.48 -0.80 13.77
N ALA A 83 -0.12 -1.18 14.90
CA ALA A 83 -0.71 -0.20 15.82
C ALA A 83 0.38 0.55 16.60
N GLN A 84 1.47 -0.15 16.95
CA GLN A 84 2.66 0.46 17.55
C GLN A 84 3.35 1.46 16.62
N ALA A 85 3.51 1.10 15.33
CA ALA A 85 4.08 1.99 14.33
C ALA A 85 3.24 3.26 14.13
N LEU A 86 1.91 3.11 14.04
CA LEU A 86 1.00 4.26 13.95
C LEU A 86 1.08 5.16 15.18
N ALA A 87 1.03 4.58 16.38
CA ALA A 87 1.15 5.34 17.62
C ALA A 87 2.46 6.14 17.64
N ARG A 88 3.61 5.52 17.33
CA ARG A 88 4.91 6.21 17.25
C ARG A 88 4.94 7.31 16.20
N ARG A 89 4.32 7.10 15.04
CA ARG A 89 4.33 8.05 13.92
C ARG A 89 3.48 9.29 14.21
N TYR A 90 2.29 9.11 14.79
CA TYR A 90 1.28 10.16 14.86
C TYR A 90 0.93 10.65 16.27
N ARG A 91 1.61 10.16 17.33
CA ARG A 91 1.38 10.58 18.73
C ARG A 91 1.24 12.10 18.89
N ASP A 92 2.15 12.84 18.26
CA ASP A 92 2.24 14.29 18.36
C ASP A 92 1.55 15.03 17.20
N GLN A 93 0.82 14.28 16.35
CA GLN A 93 0.17 14.79 15.14
C GLN A 93 -1.32 14.37 15.07
N PRO A 94 -2.15 14.68 16.09
CA PRO A 94 -3.55 14.22 16.14
C PRO A 94 -4.41 14.75 14.99
N GLN A 95 -4.14 15.98 14.52
CA GLN A 95 -4.83 16.57 13.37
C GLN A 95 -4.60 15.75 12.09
N GLU A 96 -3.42 15.17 11.92
CA GLU A 96 -3.10 14.34 10.76
C GLU A 96 -3.88 13.02 10.79
N VAL A 97 -4.03 12.39 11.95
CA VAL A 97 -4.88 11.20 12.11
C VAL A 97 -6.34 11.51 11.77
N HIS A 98 -6.88 12.65 12.24
CA HIS A 98 -8.23 13.09 11.90
C HIS A 98 -8.40 13.31 10.39
N ARG A 99 -7.42 13.93 9.74
CA ARG A 99 -7.41 14.17 8.29
C ARG A 99 -7.41 12.84 7.51
N LEU A 100 -6.54 11.91 7.88
CA LEU A 100 -6.46 10.58 7.25
C LEU A 100 -7.75 9.79 7.45
N ALA A 101 -8.32 9.79 8.66
CA ALA A 101 -9.59 9.10 8.94
C ALA A 101 -10.76 9.71 8.14
N ALA A 102 -10.82 11.03 7.99
CA ALA A 102 -11.81 11.69 7.15
C ALA A 102 -11.66 11.29 5.67
N ALA A 103 -10.42 11.25 5.15
CA ALA A 103 -10.15 10.83 3.78
C ALA A 103 -10.56 9.37 3.53
N ILE A 104 -10.28 8.45 4.47
CA ILE A 104 -10.71 7.06 4.38
C ILE A 104 -12.23 6.95 4.32
N ARG A 105 -12.95 7.70 5.16
CA ARG A 105 -14.43 7.70 5.17
C ARG A 105 -15.02 8.24 3.87
N ALA A 106 -14.41 9.29 3.31
CA ALA A 106 -14.82 9.85 2.03
C ALA A 106 -14.63 8.85 0.87
N ASP A 107 -13.49 8.16 0.81
CA ASP A 107 -13.21 7.13 -0.21
C ASP A 107 -14.21 5.97 -0.12
N VAL A 108 -14.48 5.48 1.10
CA VAL A 108 -15.47 4.40 1.31
C VAL A 108 -16.85 4.83 0.83
N THR A 109 -17.27 6.07 1.15
CA THR A 109 -18.56 6.59 0.73
C THR A 109 -18.64 6.72 -0.79
N ALA A 110 -17.57 7.18 -1.45
CA ALA A 110 -17.50 7.26 -2.90
C ALA A 110 -17.60 5.89 -3.56
N ARG A 111 -16.99 4.85 -3.00
CA ARG A 111 -17.04 3.48 -3.53
C ARG A 111 -18.37 2.78 -3.32
N LEU A 112 -19.06 3.07 -2.21
CA LEU A 112 -20.37 2.53 -1.90
C LEU A 112 -21.51 3.29 -2.58
N ALA A 113 -21.22 4.38 -3.29
CA ALA A 113 -22.20 5.07 -4.09
C ALA A 113 -22.79 4.10 -5.13
N PRO A 114 -24.13 4.04 -5.26
CA PRO A 114 -24.76 3.13 -6.21
C PRO A 114 -24.23 3.41 -7.62
N PRO A 115 -23.95 2.36 -8.41
CA PRO A 115 -23.58 2.55 -9.81
C PRO A 115 -24.70 3.31 -10.51
N LEU A 116 -24.33 4.30 -11.32
CA LEU A 116 -25.27 4.98 -12.19
C LEU A 116 -25.89 3.95 -13.16
N PRO A 117 -27.14 4.15 -13.62
CA PRO A 117 -27.81 3.22 -14.52
C PRO A 117 -26.94 2.90 -15.75
N ASP A 118 -26.91 1.61 -16.10
CA ASP A 118 -26.08 1.04 -17.15
C ASP A 118 -26.68 1.37 -18.53
N ASP A 119 -26.31 2.54 -19.05
CA ASP A 119 -26.18 2.77 -20.49
C ASP A 119 -24.67 2.78 -20.77
N HIS A 120 -24.21 2.10 -21.83
CA HIS A 120 -22.80 1.94 -22.19
C HIS A 120 -22.10 3.28 -22.56
N ALA A 121 -21.99 4.18 -21.59
CA ALA A 121 -21.32 5.47 -21.64
C ALA A 121 -20.93 5.84 -20.21
N ALA A 122 -19.69 5.51 -19.83
CA ALA A 122 -19.10 6.05 -18.61
C ALA A 122 -18.70 7.51 -18.87
N THR A 123 -19.06 8.43 -17.97
CA THR A 123 -18.50 9.78 -17.99
C THR A 123 -17.06 9.71 -17.49
N GLU A 124 -16.11 9.57 -18.40
CA GLU A 124 -14.68 9.69 -18.11
C GLU A 124 -14.28 11.16 -17.94
N GLY A 125 -13.31 11.46 -17.07
CA GLY A 125 -12.76 12.82 -16.89
C GLY A 125 -13.21 13.57 -15.62
N ALA A 126 -14.01 12.96 -14.75
CA ALA A 126 -14.27 13.51 -13.42
C ALA A 126 -12.96 13.62 -12.61
N ARG A 127 -12.69 14.81 -12.06
CA ARG A 127 -11.46 15.08 -11.31
C ARG A 127 -11.68 14.78 -9.84
N HIS A 128 -11.08 13.68 -9.37
CA HIS A 128 -11.04 13.32 -7.96
C HIS A 128 -9.68 13.69 -7.36
N LEU A 129 -9.69 14.28 -6.18
CA LEU A 129 -8.46 14.52 -5.41
C LEU A 129 -8.12 13.25 -4.64
N VAL A 130 -6.98 12.64 -4.99
CA VAL A 130 -6.41 11.49 -4.29
C VAL A 130 -5.21 11.97 -3.49
N VAL A 131 -5.22 11.74 -2.18
CA VAL A 131 -4.05 11.95 -1.32
C VAL A 131 -3.21 10.68 -1.35
N HIS A 132 -1.98 10.75 -1.87
CA HIS A 132 -1.07 9.61 -1.98
C HIS A 132 0.24 9.90 -1.24
N GLU A 133 0.71 8.92 -0.46
CA GLU A 133 2.05 8.90 0.13
C GLU A 133 3.01 8.26 -0.88
N GLN A 134 4.10 8.94 -1.23
CA GLN A 134 5.10 8.44 -2.18
C GLN A 134 6.43 8.17 -1.47
N VAL A 135 6.98 7.00 -1.71
CA VAL A 135 8.38 6.72 -1.39
C VAL A 135 9.25 7.50 -2.37
N GLU A 136 10.17 8.31 -1.85
CA GLU A 136 11.17 9.03 -2.64
C GLU A 136 12.03 8.06 -3.45
N ARG A 137 12.28 8.39 -4.72
CA ARG A 137 13.11 7.59 -5.63
C ARG A 137 14.05 8.53 -6.37
N ASP A 138 15.35 8.23 -6.31
CA ASP A 138 16.33 8.95 -7.12
C ASP A 138 16.16 8.55 -8.60
N ARG A 139 15.60 9.46 -9.40
CA ARG A 139 15.41 9.26 -10.84
C ARG A 139 16.75 9.12 -11.58
N GLY A 140 17.82 9.74 -11.08
CA GLY A 140 19.14 9.66 -11.67
C GLY A 140 19.74 8.25 -11.66
N LEU A 141 19.30 7.37 -10.75
CA LEU A 141 19.72 5.97 -10.74
C LEU A 141 19.22 5.20 -11.97
N VAL A 142 18.01 5.51 -12.45
CA VAL A 142 17.44 4.88 -13.66
C VAL A 142 18.28 5.28 -14.87
N ASP A 143 18.51 6.57 -15.06
CA ASP A 143 19.28 7.08 -16.21
C ASP A 143 20.73 6.55 -16.21
N ARG A 144 21.37 6.51 -15.03
CA ARG A 144 22.70 5.92 -14.87
C ARG A 144 22.71 4.43 -15.19
N LYS A 145 21.71 3.67 -14.73
CA LYS A 145 21.59 2.24 -15.03
C LYS A 145 21.42 1.99 -16.52
N LEU A 146 20.50 2.71 -17.17
CA LEU A 146 20.24 2.56 -18.61
C LEU A 146 21.49 2.93 -19.42
N SER A 147 22.12 4.06 -19.11
CA SER A 147 23.37 4.49 -19.76
C SER A 147 24.49 3.47 -19.59
N GLN A 148 24.68 2.93 -18.39
CA GLN A 148 25.68 1.89 -18.12
C GLN A 148 25.39 0.62 -18.93
N VAL A 149 24.15 0.15 -18.97
CA VAL A 149 23.78 -1.06 -19.73
C VAL A 149 23.94 -0.84 -21.22
N ARG A 150 23.54 0.34 -21.73
CA ARG A 150 23.71 0.71 -23.14
C ARG A 150 25.18 0.77 -23.53
N ALA A 151 26.03 1.41 -22.72
CA ALA A 151 27.47 1.47 -22.95
C ALA A 151 28.12 0.08 -22.92
N ALA A 152 27.68 -0.80 -22.01
CA ALA A 152 28.27 -2.14 -21.87
C ALA A 152 27.78 -3.15 -22.91
N LYS A 153 26.51 -3.10 -23.31
CA LYS A 153 25.87 -4.13 -24.16
C LYS A 153 25.48 -3.65 -25.56
N GLY A 154 25.57 -2.35 -25.82
CA GLY A 154 25.14 -1.72 -27.06
C GLY A 154 23.62 -1.67 -27.28
N GLN A 155 22.83 -2.27 -26.39
CA GLN A 155 21.37 -2.40 -26.51
C GLN A 155 20.69 -2.39 -25.14
N LEU A 156 19.38 -2.13 -25.11
CA LEU A 156 18.55 -2.11 -23.90
C LEU A 156 17.51 -3.23 -23.92
N ALA A 157 17.99 -4.46 -24.14
CA ALA A 157 17.15 -5.64 -24.15
C ALA A 157 16.66 -6.00 -22.74
N CYS A 158 15.37 -6.30 -22.61
CA CYS A 158 14.74 -6.74 -21.37
C CYS A 158 15.39 -8.01 -20.82
N GLU A 159 15.78 -8.00 -19.55
CA GLU A 159 16.45 -9.12 -18.89
C GLU A 159 15.54 -10.36 -18.67
N VAL A 160 14.23 -10.18 -18.81
CA VAL A 160 13.21 -11.23 -18.72
C VAL A 160 12.93 -11.88 -20.07
N CYS A 161 12.43 -11.10 -21.05
CA CYS A 161 11.96 -11.63 -22.33
C CYS A 161 12.86 -11.32 -23.54
N GLY A 162 13.89 -10.48 -23.38
CA GLY A 162 14.79 -10.08 -24.47
C GLY A 162 14.22 -9.02 -25.42
N PHE A 163 13.03 -8.48 -25.15
CA PHE A 163 12.44 -7.40 -25.93
C PHE A 163 13.31 -6.14 -25.89
N ASP A 164 13.53 -5.50 -27.04
CA ASP A 164 14.29 -4.26 -27.18
C ASP A 164 13.43 -3.22 -27.93
N PHE A 165 13.22 -2.05 -27.30
CA PHE A 165 12.35 -1.02 -27.85
C PHE A 165 12.94 -0.37 -29.11
N GLU A 166 14.25 -0.13 -29.18
CA GLU A 166 14.86 0.46 -30.37
C GLU A 166 14.80 -0.52 -31.55
N ARG A 167 14.97 -1.82 -31.29
CA ARG A 167 14.84 -2.85 -32.32
C ARG A 167 13.42 -2.96 -32.87
N THR A 168 12.40 -2.80 -32.03
CA THR A 168 10.99 -2.94 -32.43
C THR A 168 10.39 -1.64 -32.96
N TYR A 169 10.72 -0.49 -32.37
CA TYR A 169 10.11 0.81 -32.67
C TYR A 169 11.07 1.81 -33.35
N GLY A 170 12.30 1.40 -33.65
CA GLY A 170 13.31 2.26 -34.26
C GLY A 170 13.72 3.41 -33.34
N ALA A 171 13.93 4.60 -33.92
CA ALA A 171 14.38 5.77 -33.18
C ALA A 171 13.47 6.17 -32.00
N LEU A 172 12.17 5.86 -32.07
CA LEU A 172 11.23 6.14 -30.98
C LEU A 172 11.53 5.34 -29.72
N GLY A 173 12.08 4.13 -29.88
CA GLY A 173 12.43 3.25 -28.76
C GLY A 173 13.87 3.42 -28.26
N ARG A 174 14.62 4.37 -28.82
CA ARG A 174 16.00 4.63 -28.42
C ARG A 174 16.05 5.07 -26.95
N ASP A 175 17.02 4.50 -26.22
CA ASP A 175 17.27 4.78 -24.80
C ASP A 175 16.05 4.54 -23.87
N PHE A 176 15.05 3.79 -24.35
CA PHE A 176 13.83 3.51 -23.61
C PHE A 176 13.82 2.09 -23.06
N ALA A 177 13.81 1.98 -21.74
CA ALA A 177 13.48 0.78 -20.99
C ALA A 177 13.09 1.16 -19.55
N GLU A 178 12.48 0.24 -18.81
CA GLU A 178 12.11 0.45 -17.41
C GLU A 178 13.11 -0.23 -16.48
N CYS A 179 13.28 0.30 -15.26
CA CYS A 179 14.10 -0.33 -14.22
C CYS A 179 13.20 -0.91 -13.11
N HIS A 180 13.41 -2.18 -12.78
CA HIS A 180 12.77 -2.87 -11.67
C HIS A 180 13.74 -3.03 -10.50
N HIS A 181 13.30 -2.71 -9.28
CA HIS A 181 14.11 -2.93 -8.07
C HIS A 181 14.01 -4.40 -7.66
N LEU A 182 15.15 -5.09 -7.60
CA LEU A 182 15.23 -6.49 -7.21
C LEU A 182 14.79 -6.72 -5.76
N LEU A 183 15.02 -5.71 -4.89
CA LEU A 183 14.48 -5.66 -3.54
C LEU A 183 13.32 -4.65 -3.52
N PRO A 184 12.10 -5.04 -3.11
CA PRO A 184 10.97 -4.12 -3.00
C PRO A 184 11.22 -3.01 -1.97
N LEU A 185 10.96 -1.75 -2.32
CA LEU A 185 11.14 -0.60 -1.40
C LEU A 185 9.98 -0.40 -0.42
N GLY A 186 8.83 -1.05 -0.65
CA GLY A 186 7.58 -0.77 0.08
C GLY A 186 7.51 -1.24 1.54
N SER A 187 8.49 -1.99 2.03
CA SER A 187 8.43 -2.63 3.37
C SER A 187 9.68 -2.44 4.24
N GLY A 188 10.71 -1.71 3.78
CA GLY A 188 12.04 -1.70 4.41
C GLY A 188 12.53 -0.38 5.01
N GLY A 189 11.81 0.74 4.82
CA GLY A 189 12.31 2.08 5.17
C GLY A 189 13.40 2.58 4.23
N PRO A 190 14.03 3.74 4.52
CA PRO A 190 15.11 4.30 3.71
C PRO A 190 16.31 3.35 3.61
N ARG A 191 16.87 3.19 2.41
CA ARG A 191 18.09 2.42 2.17
C ARG A 191 18.83 2.94 0.95
N GLU A 192 20.11 2.63 0.87
CA GLU A 192 20.89 2.84 -0.34
C GLU A 192 20.47 1.82 -1.42
N THR A 193 20.35 2.29 -2.66
CA THR A 193 20.08 1.46 -3.83
C THR A 193 21.25 1.61 -4.80
N ARG A 194 21.90 0.51 -5.16
CA ARG A 194 23.01 0.47 -6.11
C ARG A 194 22.49 0.07 -7.48
N LEU A 195 23.27 0.33 -8.53
CA LEU A 195 22.86 -0.02 -9.91
C LEU A 195 22.69 -1.54 -10.11
N GLU A 196 23.38 -2.36 -9.32
CA GLU A 196 23.23 -3.83 -9.30
C GLU A 196 21.89 -4.29 -8.70
N ASP A 197 21.22 -3.46 -7.91
CA ASP A 197 19.90 -3.74 -7.34
C ASP A 197 18.76 -3.46 -8.33
N LEU A 198 19.10 -3.03 -9.55
CA LEU A 198 18.17 -2.67 -10.61
C LEU A 198 18.31 -3.65 -11.79
N ALA A 199 17.17 -4.10 -12.31
CA ALA A 199 17.10 -4.87 -13.55
C ALA A 199 16.42 -4.06 -14.66
N VAL A 200 16.96 -4.12 -15.87
CA VAL A 200 16.38 -3.50 -17.07
C VAL A 200 15.31 -4.41 -17.64
N VAL A 201 14.08 -3.90 -17.72
CA VAL A 201 12.91 -4.66 -18.16
C VAL A 201 12.04 -3.83 -19.11
N CYS A 202 11.25 -4.50 -19.96
CA CYS A 202 10.25 -3.79 -20.76
C CYS A 202 9.00 -3.47 -19.94
N ALA A 203 8.19 -2.52 -20.42
CA ALA A 203 6.95 -2.10 -19.76
C ALA A 203 6.03 -3.28 -19.40
N ASN A 204 5.87 -4.24 -20.32
CA ASN A 204 5.03 -5.42 -20.11
C ASN A 204 5.57 -6.31 -18.99
N CYS A 205 6.88 -6.63 -19.02
CA CYS A 205 7.50 -7.44 -17.97
C CYS A 205 7.50 -6.70 -16.63
N HIS A 206 7.71 -5.40 -16.61
CA HIS A 206 7.65 -4.63 -15.37
C HIS A 206 6.27 -4.71 -14.71
N ARG A 207 5.20 -4.58 -15.51
CA ARG A 207 3.82 -4.78 -15.04
C ARG A 207 3.59 -6.20 -14.53
N MET A 208 4.13 -7.21 -15.20
CA MET A 208 3.99 -8.61 -14.77
C MET A 208 4.76 -8.93 -13.48
N LEU A 209 5.93 -8.33 -13.27
CA LEU A 209 6.68 -8.46 -12.00
C LEU A 209 5.85 -7.94 -10.81
N HIS A 210 5.12 -6.84 -11.01
CA HIS A 210 4.26 -6.24 -9.98
C HIS A 210 2.81 -6.74 -9.95
N ARG A 211 2.47 -7.79 -10.73
CA ARG A 211 1.08 -8.30 -10.78
C ARG A 211 0.62 -8.97 -9.48
N ARG A 212 1.55 -9.30 -8.57
CA ARG A 212 1.29 -9.88 -7.24
C ARG A 212 2.09 -9.11 -6.17
N SER A 213 1.67 -9.27 -4.91
CA SER A 213 2.41 -8.77 -3.74
C SER A 213 2.76 -9.95 -2.83
N PRO A 214 4.04 -10.23 -2.56
CA PRO A 214 5.23 -9.52 -3.06
C PRO A 214 5.44 -9.68 -4.58
N PRO A 215 6.19 -8.75 -5.23
CA PRO A 215 6.54 -8.86 -6.64
C PRO A 215 7.29 -10.16 -6.96
N LEU A 216 7.13 -10.66 -8.19
CA LEU A 216 7.92 -11.78 -8.71
C LEU A 216 9.38 -11.35 -8.94
N SER A 217 10.32 -12.29 -8.81
CA SER A 217 11.69 -12.04 -9.25
C SER A 217 11.80 -12.09 -10.77
N VAL A 218 12.83 -11.43 -11.32
CA VAL A 218 13.19 -11.50 -12.76
C VAL A 218 13.37 -12.94 -13.21
N ALA A 219 14.02 -13.77 -12.39
CA ALA A 219 14.23 -15.19 -12.67
C ALA A 219 12.93 -15.98 -12.70
N ASP A 220 12.03 -15.74 -11.73
CA ASP A 220 10.73 -16.42 -11.67
C ASP A 220 9.85 -16.09 -12.87
N LEU A 221 9.77 -14.80 -13.23
CA LEU A 221 8.97 -14.40 -14.39
C LEU A 221 9.56 -14.98 -15.67
N ARG A 222 10.88 -14.96 -15.82
CA ARG A 222 11.58 -15.54 -16.96
C ARG A 222 11.31 -17.04 -17.11
N ALA A 223 11.29 -17.79 -16.01
CA ALA A 223 10.98 -19.23 -16.01
C ALA A 223 9.52 -19.54 -16.39
N ARG A 224 8.60 -18.58 -16.22
CA ARG A 224 7.17 -18.72 -16.52
C ARG A 224 6.80 -18.23 -17.92
N LEU A 225 7.74 -17.63 -18.66
CA LEU A 225 7.47 -17.19 -20.02
C LEU A 225 7.26 -18.40 -20.93
N VAL A 226 6.06 -18.51 -21.48
CA VAL A 226 5.80 -19.39 -22.61
C VAL A 226 6.35 -18.68 -23.84
N ARG A 227 7.46 -19.18 -24.39
CA ARG A 227 8.01 -18.66 -25.64
C ARG A 227 7.21 -19.29 -26.80
N PRO A 228 6.59 -18.47 -27.67
CA PRO A 228 5.98 -18.97 -28.89
C PRO A 228 7.04 -19.49 -29.87
#